data_AF-A0A1C5SC83-F1
#
_entry.id   AF-A0A1C5SC83-F1
#
_cell.length_a   1.000
_cell.length_b   1.000
_cell.length_c   1.000
_cell.angle_alpha   90.00
_cell.angle_beta   90.00
_cell.angle_gamma   90.00
#
_symmetry.space_group_name_H-M   'P 1'
#
loop_
_entity.id
_entity.type
_entity.pdbx_description
1 polymer ?
#
loop_
_entity_poly.entity_id
_entity_poly.type
_entity_poly.pdbx_seq_one_letter_code
_entity_poly.pdbx_strand_id
1 'polypeptide(L)'
;MEMLIITGMSGAGKSRMIDTLEDIGFYCVDNMPPMLISKFAELASQSENNINKMAVVVDARSGRLFQEFYREMDLLVERGIEHKLLFLDCSNDVLMRRYKETRRKHPLFDEGTPSIEQAIQKEREMLRPARERADYVIDTTHLAPIQLKEKVTAIFLDNISTGMLINCMSFGFKYGPASEADLVFDVRCLPNPFYIKELKFKTGITSEVQEYVMSWPQSQELLKKLIDLIDFLIPLYVAEGKSQLVIAMGCTGGKHRSVTFAEMVYRHLLDQNRKVTVNHRDISK
;
A
#
# COMPACT_ATOMS: atom_id res chain seq x y z
N MET A 1 -21.25 8.37 6.78
CA MET A 1 -20.98 7.68 5.50
C MET A 1 -19.47 7.69 5.31
N GLU A 2 -18.86 6.53 5.12
CA GLU A 2 -17.43 6.42 4.87
C GLU A 2 -17.17 6.45 3.35
N MET A 3 -16.51 7.49 2.86
CA MET A 3 -16.20 7.65 1.43
C MET A 3 -14.72 7.37 1.15
N LEU A 4 -14.46 6.42 0.27
CA LEU A 4 -13.12 6.09 -0.22
C LEU A 4 -12.98 6.54 -1.67
N ILE A 5 -12.09 7.49 -1.92
CA ILE A 5 -11.73 7.93 -3.26
C ILE A 5 -10.50 7.14 -3.69
N ILE A 6 -10.55 6.51 -4.85
CA ILE A 6 -9.51 5.61 -5.34
C ILE A 6 -8.96 6.19 -6.65
N THR A 7 -7.66 6.40 -6.69
CA THR A 7 -6.95 6.75 -7.91
C THR A 7 -5.62 6.01 -7.95
N GLY A 8 -4.81 6.27 -8.97
CA GLY A 8 -3.50 5.64 -9.10
C GLY A 8 -3.14 5.32 -10.54
N MET A 9 -1.95 4.76 -10.71
CA MET A 9 -1.38 4.44 -12.02
C MET A 9 -2.28 3.47 -12.79
N SER A 10 -2.38 3.65 -14.10
CA SER A 10 -3.12 2.73 -14.95
C SER A 10 -2.39 1.41 -15.07
N GLY A 11 -3.10 0.30 -14.84
CA GLY A 11 -2.49 -1.03 -14.69
C GLY A 11 -2.01 -1.38 -13.27
N ALA A 12 -2.15 -0.49 -12.28
CA ALA A 12 -1.80 -0.77 -10.88
C ALA A 12 -2.79 -1.70 -10.15
N GLY A 13 -3.88 -2.13 -10.79
CA GLY A 13 -4.83 -3.09 -10.20
C GLY A 13 -6.12 -2.48 -9.62
N LYS A 14 -6.48 -1.25 -10.02
CA LYS A 14 -7.73 -0.57 -9.63
C LYS A 14 -8.98 -1.47 -9.74
N SER A 15 -9.16 -2.15 -10.88
CA SER A 15 -10.30 -3.06 -11.08
C SER A 15 -10.36 -4.19 -10.04
N ARG A 16 -9.21 -4.78 -9.69
CA ARG A 16 -9.16 -5.86 -8.69
C ARG A 16 -9.45 -5.36 -7.28
N MET A 17 -9.06 -4.12 -7.01
CA MET A 17 -9.39 -3.45 -5.76
C MET A 17 -10.89 -3.19 -5.64
N ILE A 18 -11.55 -2.73 -6.71
CA ILE A 18 -13.02 -2.56 -6.75
C ILE A 18 -13.71 -3.87 -6.42
N ASP A 19 -13.37 -4.98 -7.10
CA ASP A 19 -13.96 -6.30 -6.81
C ASP A 19 -13.85 -6.65 -5.31
N THR A 20 -12.70 -6.33 -4.70
CA THR A 20 -12.45 -6.63 -3.29
C THR A 20 -13.25 -5.71 -2.36
N LEU A 21 -13.44 -4.45 -2.73
CA LEU A 21 -14.24 -3.51 -1.96
C LEU A 21 -15.73 -3.86 -2.01
N GLU A 22 -16.23 -4.28 -3.17
CA GLU A 22 -17.59 -4.82 -3.31
C GLU A 22 -17.80 -6.05 -2.43
N ASP A 23 -16.83 -6.98 -2.40
CA ASP A 23 -16.87 -8.18 -1.55
C ASP A 23 -16.99 -7.84 -0.04
N ILE A 24 -16.44 -6.70 0.40
CA ILE A 24 -16.49 -6.23 1.81
C ILE A 24 -17.57 -5.17 2.06
N GLY A 25 -18.50 -4.98 1.10
CA GLY A 25 -19.74 -4.22 1.29
C GLY A 25 -19.68 -2.73 0.92
N PHE A 26 -18.69 -2.30 0.13
CA PHE A 26 -18.70 -0.94 -0.43
C PHE A 26 -19.63 -0.84 -1.63
N TYR A 27 -20.37 0.27 -1.70
CA TYR A 27 -20.99 0.69 -2.96
C TYR A 27 -19.93 1.32 -3.86
N CYS A 28 -19.49 0.58 -4.89
CA CYS A 28 -18.42 1.02 -5.78
C CYS A 28 -18.95 1.69 -7.05
N VAL A 29 -18.36 2.83 -7.41
CA VAL A 29 -18.59 3.51 -8.70
C VAL A 29 -17.27 3.64 -9.44
N ASP A 30 -17.15 2.93 -10.57
CA ASP A 30 -15.96 2.99 -11.42
C ASP A 30 -16.01 4.16 -12.42
N ASN A 31 -14.85 4.69 -12.78
CA ASN A 31 -14.67 5.72 -13.80
C ASN A 31 -15.54 6.98 -13.59
N MET A 32 -15.63 7.45 -12.35
CA MET A 32 -16.39 8.64 -12.00
C MET A 32 -15.68 9.92 -12.51
N PRO A 33 -16.37 10.80 -13.25
CA PRO A 33 -15.86 12.13 -13.57
C PRO A 33 -15.61 12.94 -12.28
N PRO A 34 -14.44 13.59 -12.11
CA PRO A 34 -14.11 14.33 -10.91
C PRO A 34 -15.18 15.33 -10.45
N MET A 35 -15.75 16.11 -11.38
CA MET A 35 -16.79 17.12 -11.12
C MET A 35 -18.09 16.59 -10.50
N LEU A 36 -18.30 15.27 -10.51
CA LEU A 36 -19.51 14.64 -9.99
C LEU A 36 -19.31 14.05 -8.60
N ILE A 37 -18.08 14.00 -8.10
CA ILE A 37 -17.75 13.37 -6.81
C ILE A 37 -18.52 14.05 -5.68
N SER A 38 -18.44 15.38 -5.56
CA SER A 38 -19.10 16.12 -4.49
C SER A 38 -20.63 16.00 -4.54
N LYS A 39 -21.22 16.12 -5.74
CA LYS A 39 -22.66 15.94 -5.97
C LYS A 39 -23.14 14.54 -5.63
N PHE A 40 -22.37 13.52 -6.00
CA PHE A 40 -22.72 12.15 -5.68
C PHE A 40 -22.64 11.88 -4.19
N ALA A 41 -21.63 12.42 -3.51
CA ALA A 41 -21.49 12.33 -2.06
C ALA A 41 -22.68 12.99 -1.32
N GLU A 42 -23.16 14.13 -1.82
CA GLU A 42 -24.38 14.77 -1.29
C GLU A 42 -25.62 13.90 -1.45
N LEU A 43 -25.85 13.36 -2.65
CA LEU A 43 -26.99 12.48 -2.92
C LEU A 43 -26.95 11.21 -2.06
N ALA A 44 -25.77 10.60 -1.91
CA ALA A 44 -25.59 9.43 -1.07
C ALA A 44 -25.88 9.75 0.42
N SER A 45 -25.48 10.93 0.89
CA SER A 45 -25.74 11.39 2.26
C SER A 45 -27.22 11.70 2.53
N GLN A 46 -27.99 12.06 1.50
CA GLN A 46 -29.42 12.37 1.60
C GLN A 46 -30.34 11.17 1.35
N SER A 47 -29.80 10.07 0.82
CA SER A 47 -30.60 8.90 0.47
C SER A 47 -31.07 8.12 1.71
N GLU A 48 -32.35 7.75 1.76
CA GLU A 48 -32.93 6.89 2.83
C GLU A 48 -32.32 5.48 2.87
N ASN A 49 -31.60 5.07 1.81
CA ASN A 49 -31.02 3.74 1.65
C ASN A 49 -29.73 3.48 2.44
N ASN A 50 -29.31 4.36 3.36
CA ASN A 50 -28.16 4.15 4.26
C ASN A 50 -26.93 3.55 3.54
N ILE A 51 -26.45 4.19 2.47
CA ILE A 51 -25.15 3.84 1.88
C ILE A 51 -24.07 4.22 2.91
N ASN A 52 -23.67 3.25 3.73
CA ASN A 52 -22.75 3.49 4.83
C ASN A 52 -21.28 3.51 4.38
N LYS A 53 -20.94 2.73 3.34
CA LYS A 53 -19.59 2.64 2.76
C LYS A 53 -19.66 2.85 1.25
N MET A 54 -18.89 3.81 0.74
CA MET A 54 -18.86 4.17 -0.67
C MET A 54 -17.43 4.21 -1.19
N ALA A 55 -17.19 3.66 -2.37
CA ALA A 55 -15.91 3.77 -3.07
C ALA A 55 -16.09 4.41 -4.46
N VAL A 56 -15.32 5.45 -4.76
CA VAL A 56 -15.34 6.14 -6.06
C VAL A 56 -13.99 6.01 -6.72
N VAL A 57 -13.95 5.46 -7.94
CA VAL A 57 -12.70 5.36 -8.70
C VAL A 57 -12.61 6.48 -9.71
N VAL A 58 -11.49 7.20 -9.66
CA VAL A 58 -11.15 8.30 -10.56
C VAL A 58 -9.94 7.89 -11.40
N ASP A 59 -10.15 7.76 -12.71
CA ASP A 59 -9.14 7.34 -13.68
C ASP A 59 -8.49 8.55 -14.37
N ALA A 60 -7.20 8.45 -14.68
CA ALA A 60 -6.43 9.41 -15.48
C ALA A 60 -6.96 9.59 -16.91
N ARG A 61 -7.83 8.69 -17.40
CA ARG A 61 -8.58 8.83 -18.67
C ARG A 61 -9.28 10.17 -18.83
N SER A 62 -9.59 10.85 -17.72
CA SER A 62 -10.24 12.16 -17.71
C SER A 62 -9.31 13.31 -18.16
N GLY A 63 -8.02 13.06 -18.41
CA GLY A 63 -7.10 14.04 -19.01
C GLY A 63 -7.04 15.38 -18.25
N ARG A 64 -7.38 16.49 -18.92
CA ARG A 64 -7.39 17.87 -18.35
C ARG A 64 -8.27 18.01 -17.08
N LEU A 65 -9.18 17.06 -16.82
CA LEU A 65 -10.08 17.04 -15.68
C LEU A 65 -9.39 16.67 -14.35
N PHE A 66 -8.12 16.21 -14.36
CA PHE A 66 -7.44 15.87 -13.09
C PHE A 66 -7.07 17.11 -12.26
N GLN A 67 -6.99 18.31 -12.86
CA GLN A 67 -6.89 19.55 -12.08
C GLN A 67 -8.17 19.81 -11.27
N GLU A 68 -9.32 19.41 -11.79
CA GLU A 68 -10.62 19.56 -11.12
C GLU A 68 -10.79 18.55 -9.98
N PHE A 69 -10.09 17.41 -10.02
CA PHE A 69 -10.10 16.42 -8.96
C PHE A 69 -9.72 17.00 -7.59
N TYR A 70 -8.66 17.80 -7.53
CA TYR A 70 -8.23 18.42 -6.28
C TYR A 70 -9.23 19.45 -5.77
N ARG A 71 -9.81 20.24 -6.68
CA ARG A 71 -10.86 21.19 -6.32
C ARG A 71 -12.08 20.49 -5.73
N GLU A 72 -12.44 19.34 -6.28
CA GLU A 72 -13.55 18.54 -5.77
C GLU A 72 -13.23 17.90 -4.42
N MET A 73 -11.98 17.48 -4.19
CA MET A 73 -11.54 17.05 -2.85
C MET A 73 -11.62 18.18 -1.82
N ASP A 74 -11.14 19.38 -2.17
CA ASP A 74 -11.21 20.55 -1.29
C ASP A 74 -12.69 20.90 -0.98
N LEU A 75 -13.58 20.82 -1.98
CA LEU A 75 -15.04 21.00 -1.81
C LEU A 75 -15.67 19.95 -0.88
N LEU A 76 -15.22 18.69 -0.92
CA LEU A 76 -15.68 17.66 0.02
C LEU A 76 -15.31 18.02 1.46
N VAL A 77 -14.08 18.52 1.68
CA VAL A 77 -13.62 19.01 3.00
C VAL A 77 -14.47 20.19 3.46
N GLU A 78 -14.68 21.20 2.61
CA GLU A 78 -15.50 22.38 2.91
C GLU A 78 -16.95 22.03 3.30
N ARG A 79 -17.49 20.96 2.70
CA ARG A 79 -18.85 20.46 3.01
C ARG A 79 -18.91 19.53 4.22
N GLY A 80 -17.78 19.28 4.88
CA GLY A 80 -17.70 18.38 6.04
C GLY A 80 -17.95 16.92 5.71
N ILE A 81 -17.72 16.49 4.46
CA ILE A 81 -17.86 15.10 4.05
C ILE A 81 -16.54 14.39 4.33
N GLU A 82 -16.54 13.51 5.33
CA GLU A 82 -15.40 12.66 5.65
C GLU A 82 -15.09 11.71 4.49
N HIS A 83 -13.86 11.79 4.00
CA HIS A 83 -13.38 10.94 2.92
C HIS A 83 -11.91 10.58 3.12
N LYS A 84 -11.49 9.48 2.48
CA LYS A 84 -10.11 9.02 2.42
C LYS A 84 -9.67 8.85 0.97
N LEU A 85 -8.44 9.26 0.66
CA LEU A 85 -7.83 9.06 -0.65
C LEU A 85 -6.88 7.87 -0.63
N LEU A 86 -7.14 6.88 -1.48
CA LEU A 86 -6.23 5.78 -1.75
C LEU A 86 -5.60 5.90 -3.13
N PHE A 87 -4.27 5.76 -3.15
CA PHE A 87 -3.46 5.75 -4.35
C PHE A 87 -2.86 4.36 -4.59
N LEU A 88 -3.18 3.77 -5.74
CA LEU A 88 -2.54 2.54 -6.22
C LEU A 88 -1.31 2.89 -7.07
N ASP A 89 -0.13 2.47 -6.62
CA ASP A 89 1.13 2.64 -7.34
C ASP A 89 1.67 1.29 -7.85
N CYS A 90 2.57 1.35 -8.80
CA CYS A 90 3.29 0.20 -9.35
C CYS A 90 4.50 0.72 -10.13
N SER A 91 5.62 -0.01 -10.13
CA SER A 91 6.82 0.40 -10.84
C SER A 91 6.59 0.43 -12.36
N ASN A 92 7.30 1.33 -13.04
CA ASN A 92 7.17 1.51 -14.49
C ASN A 92 7.42 0.20 -15.24
N ASP A 93 8.43 -0.58 -14.83
CA ASP A 93 8.76 -1.87 -15.46
C ASP A 93 7.63 -2.90 -15.34
N VAL A 94 6.99 -2.99 -14.17
CA VAL A 94 5.88 -3.91 -13.95
C VAL A 94 4.63 -3.46 -14.69
N LEU A 95 4.33 -2.16 -14.71
CA LEU A 95 3.25 -1.60 -15.51
C LEU A 95 3.44 -1.92 -17.01
N MET A 96 4.64 -1.69 -17.55
CA MET A 96 4.96 -2.01 -18.94
C MET A 96 4.73 -3.50 -19.24
N ARG A 97 5.14 -4.41 -18.35
CA ARG A 97 4.89 -5.85 -18.51
C ARG A 97 3.39 -6.18 -18.51
N ARG A 98 2.63 -5.65 -17.53
CA ARG A 98 1.18 -5.84 -17.44
C ARG A 98 0.45 -5.36 -18.71
N TYR A 99 0.87 -4.23 -19.28
CA TYR A 99 0.31 -3.73 -20.55
C TYR A 99 0.63 -4.63 -21.74
N LYS A 100 1.85 -5.17 -21.81
CA LYS A 100 2.23 -6.13 -22.86
C LYS A 100 1.44 -7.45 -22.76
N GLU A 101 1.22 -7.93 -21.54
CA GLU A 101 0.47 -9.17 -21.28
C GLU A 101 -1.02 -9.02 -21.58
N THR A 102 -1.64 -7.94 -21.09
CA THR A 102 -3.09 -7.72 -21.26
C THR A 102 -3.48 -7.18 -22.63
N ARG A 103 -2.49 -6.71 -23.43
CA ARG A 103 -2.67 -6.06 -24.74
C ARG A 103 -3.66 -4.88 -24.72
N ARG A 104 -3.93 -4.30 -23.55
CA ARG A 104 -4.80 -3.12 -23.42
C ARG A 104 -4.06 -1.86 -23.86
N LYS A 105 -4.78 -0.91 -24.45
CA LYS A 105 -4.23 0.42 -24.74
C LYS A 105 -4.11 1.23 -23.45
N HIS A 106 -3.03 2.00 -23.32
CA HIS A 106 -2.85 2.92 -22.21
C HIS A 106 -3.79 4.13 -22.39
N PRO A 107 -4.46 4.62 -21.33
CA PRO A 107 -5.36 5.79 -21.37
C PRO A 107 -4.78 7.04 -22.05
N LEU A 108 -3.54 7.38 -21.73
CA LEU A 108 -2.82 8.53 -22.28
C LEU A 108 -2.05 8.22 -23.58
N PHE A 109 -2.38 7.12 -24.26
CA PHE A 109 -1.78 6.81 -25.56
C PHE A 109 -2.48 7.65 -26.65
N ASP A 110 -1.91 8.82 -26.95
CA ASP A 110 -2.36 9.74 -28.00
C ASP A 110 -1.29 9.90 -29.10
N GLU A 111 -1.60 10.60 -30.19
CA GLU A 111 -0.67 10.87 -31.30
C GLU A 111 0.62 11.60 -30.87
N GLY A 112 0.61 12.22 -29.67
CA GLY A 112 1.77 12.90 -29.08
C GLY A 112 2.59 12.06 -28.10
N THR A 113 2.20 10.82 -27.81
CA THR A 113 2.85 9.94 -26.84
C THR A 113 3.28 8.62 -27.51
N PRO A 114 4.41 8.60 -28.22
CA PRO A 114 4.79 7.51 -29.12
C PRO A 114 5.15 6.19 -28.44
N SER A 115 5.30 6.15 -27.10
CA SER A 115 5.59 4.91 -26.36
C SER A 115 4.77 4.75 -25.07
N ILE A 116 4.52 3.50 -24.69
CA ILE A 116 3.88 3.13 -23.41
C ILE A 116 4.69 3.65 -22.23
N GLU A 117 6.03 3.64 -22.33
CA GLU A 117 6.93 4.15 -21.30
C GLU A 117 6.72 5.65 -21.05
N GLN A 118 6.65 6.45 -22.11
CA GLN A 118 6.37 7.89 -22.00
C GLN A 118 4.96 8.15 -21.46
N ALA A 119 3.98 7.33 -21.84
CA ALA A 119 2.61 7.43 -21.32
C ALA A 119 2.55 7.18 -19.81
N ILE A 120 3.25 6.15 -19.32
CA ILE A 120 3.36 5.83 -17.88
C ILE A 120 4.08 6.98 -17.15
N GLN A 121 5.16 7.51 -17.71
CA GLN A 121 5.91 8.60 -17.08
C GLN A 121 5.07 9.88 -16.95
N LYS A 122 4.37 10.26 -18.04
CA LYS A 122 3.46 11.41 -18.07
C LYS A 122 2.30 11.23 -17.08
N GLU A 123 1.74 10.03 -16.99
CA GLU A 123 0.71 9.70 -15.99
C GLU A 123 1.25 9.88 -14.57
N ARG A 124 2.46 9.39 -14.29
CA ARG A 124 3.09 9.49 -12.96
C ARG A 124 3.30 10.93 -12.54
N GLU A 125 3.76 11.79 -13.44
CA GLU A 125 3.94 13.22 -13.18
C GLU A 125 2.60 13.91 -12.89
N MET A 126 1.56 13.60 -13.68
CA MET A 126 0.22 14.14 -13.49
C MET A 126 -0.41 13.70 -12.16
N LEU A 127 -0.20 12.45 -11.77
CA LEU A 127 -0.75 11.84 -10.56
C LEU A 127 0.09 12.07 -9.30
N ARG A 128 1.30 12.64 -9.42
CA ARG A 128 2.20 12.89 -8.30
C ARG A 128 1.53 13.65 -7.15
N PRO A 129 0.78 14.75 -7.36
CA PRO A 129 0.18 15.47 -6.26
C PRO A 129 -0.93 14.66 -5.55
N ALA A 130 -1.66 13.80 -6.27
CA ALA A 130 -2.64 12.89 -5.68
C ALA A 130 -1.97 11.82 -4.83
N ARG A 131 -0.81 11.30 -5.27
CA ARG A 131 0.01 10.40 -4.47
C ARG A 131 0.50 11.06 -3.18
N GLU A 132 0.91 12.33 -3.24
CA GLU A 132 1.40 13.10 -2.08
C GLU A 132 0.30 13.41 -1.07
N ARG A 133 -0.95 13.59 -1.53
CA ARG A 133 -2.13 13.83 -0.67
C ARG A 133 -2.86 12.56 -0.23
N ALA A 134 -2.40 11.38 -0.66
CA ALA A 134 -3.11 10.13 -0.38
C ALA A 134 -2.99 9.74 1.09
N ASP A 135 -4.14 9.41 1.71
CA ASP A 135 -4.19 8.79 3.03
C ASP A 135 -3.58 7.38 3.02
N TYR A 136 -3.79 6.65 1.92
CA TYR A 136 -3.32 5.29 1.74
C TYR A 136 -2.56 5.17 0.42
N VAL A 137 -1.33 4.66 0.47
CA VAL A 137 -0.58 4.29 -0.74
C VAL A 137 -0.34 2.79 -0.74
N ILE A 138 -0.83 2.12 -1.77
CA ILE A 138 -0.60 0.68 -1.99
C ILE A 138 0.28 0.50 -3.22
N ASP A 139 1.55 0.16 -2.98
CA ASP A 139 2.45 -0.30 -4.03
C ASP A 139 2.14 -1.75 -4.40
N THR A 140 1.72 -1.97 -5.66
CA THR A 140 1.37 -3.28 -6.22
C THR A 140 2.48 -3.92 -7.04
N THR A 141 3.67 -3.32 -7.07
CA THR A 141 4.82 -3.78 -7.90
C THR A 141 5.14 -5.25 -7.67
N HIS A 142 5.09 -5.70 -6.42
CA HIS A 142 5.45 -7.05 -6.03
C HIS A 142 4.30 -7.81 -5.37
N LEU A 143 3.07 -7.30 -5.48
CA LEU A 143 1.90 -7.96 -4.93
C LEU A 143 1.26 -8.90 -5.96
N ALA A 144 1.06 -10.14 -5.56
CA ALA A 144 0.13 -11.03 -6.26
C ALA A 144 -1.32 -10.55 -6.05
N PRO A 145 -2.26 -10.88 -6.96
CA PRO A 145 -3.66 -10.46 -6.83
C PRO A 145 -4.32 -10.85 -5.50
N ILE A 146 -3.96 -12.02 -4.95
CA ILE A 146 -4.48 -12.47 -3.66
C ILE A 146 -3.93 -11.65 -2.49
N GLN A 147 -2.66 -11.27 -2.53
CA GLN A 147 -2.04 -10.41 -1.50
C GLN A 147 -2.62 -8.99 -1.56
N LEU A 148 -2.96 -8.48 -2.75
CA LEU A 148 -3.68 -7.21 -2.87
C LEU A 148 -5.07 -7.32 -2.22
N LYS A 149 -5.81 -8.41 -2.46
CA LYS A 149 -7.11 -8.64 -1.84
C LYS A 149 -7.00 -8.68 -0.31
N GLU A 150 -6.10 -9.50 0.22
CA GLU A 150 -5.84 -9.60 1.67
C GLU A 150 -5.48 -8.24 2.28
N LYS A 151 -4.59 -7.48 1.62
CA LYS A 151 -4.21 -6.16 2.07
C LYS A 151 -5.40 -5.20 2.10
N VAL A 152 -6.17 -5.10 1.02
CA VAL A 152 -7.35 -4.22 0.92
C VAL A 152 -8.40 -4.60 1.96
N THR A 153 -8.69 -5.90 2.14
CA THR A 153 -9.58 -6.39 3.20
C THR A 153 -9.07 -5.96 4.58
N ALA A 154 -7.78 -6.15 4.88
CA ALA A 154 -7.22 -5.74 6.16
C ALA A 154 -7.30 -4.23 6.43
N ILE A 155 -7.26 -3.38 5.39
CA ILE A 155 -7.42 -1.93 5.56
C ILE A 155 -8.89 -1.55 5.81
N PHE A 156 -9.82 -2.12 5.03
CA PHE A 156 -11.16 -1.55 4.85
C PHE A 156 -12.34 -2.43 5.31
N LEU A 157 -12.07 -3.65 5.82
CA LEU A 157 -13.11 -4.54 6.34
C LEU A 157 -13.81 -3.91 7.56
N ASP A 158 -13.04 -3.35 8.49
CA ASP A 158 -13.56 -2.57 9.62
C ASP A 158 -13.95 -1.14 9.21
N ASN A 159 -14.43 -0.32 10.15
CA ASN A 159 -14.70 1.10 9.91
C ASN A 159 -13.43 1.83 9.42
N ILE A 160 -13.51 2.48 8.24
CA ILE A 160 -12.46 3.32 7.64
C ILE A 160 -11.97 4.39 8.62
N SER A 161 -12.84 4.79 9.54
CA SER A 161 -12.62 5.80 10.58
C SER A 161 -11.84 5.33 11.82
N THR A 162 -11.46 4.05 11.94
CA THR A 162 -10.91 3.53 13.21
C THR A 162 -9.49 2.95 13.08
N GLY A 163 -8.48 3.78 13.34
CA GLY A 163 -7.11 3.37 13.63
C GLY A 163 -6.16 3.30 12.44
N MET A 164 -4.92 3.74 12.65
CA MET A 164 -3.83 3.68 11.67
C MET A 164 -3.48 2.22 11.33
N LEU A 165 -3.47 1.89 10.04
CA LEU A 165 -3.01 0.58 9.55
C LEU A 165 -1.48 0.53 9.56
N ILE A 166 -0.89 -0.52 10.12
CA ILE A 166 0.56 -0.73 10.10
C ILE A 166 0.89 -1.87 9.12
N ASN A 167 1.76 -1.62 8.14
CA ASN A 167 2.24 -2.65 7.22
C ASN A 167 3.71 -2.96 7.51
N CYS A 168 3.97 -4.10 8.12
CA CYS A 168 5.31 -4.64 8.28
C CYS A 168 5.75 -5.29 6.96
N MET A 169 6.96 -4.98 6.48
CA MET A 169 7.46 -5.63 5.28
C MET A 169 8.93 -5.99 5.37
N SER A 170 9.34 -6.99 4.58
CA SER A 170 10.75 -7.32 4.42
C SER A 170 11.19 -7.19 2.97
N PHE A 171 12.41 -6.69 2.77
CA PHE A 171 13.01 -6.56 1.44
C PHE A 171 14.50 -6.89 1.42
N GLY A 172 15.03 -7.06 0.21
CA GLY A 172 16.46 -7.21 -0.07
C GLY A 172 17.06 -5.94 -0.67
N PHE A 173 18.07 -5.34 -0.03
CA PHE A 173 18.78 -4.17 -0.55
C PHE A 173 19.38 -4.40 -1.94
N LYS A 174 19.77 -5.63 -2.27
CA LYS A 174 20.29 -5.96 -3.61
C LYS A 174 19.24 -5.79 -4.72
N TYR A 175 17.96 -5.73 -4.37
CA TYR A 175 16.84 -5.53 -5.29
C TYR A 175 16.27 -4.09 -5.26
N GLY A 176 16.95 -3.17 -4.57
CA GLY A 176 16.54 -1.77 -4.43
C GLY A 176 15.95 -1.42 -3.05
N PRO A 177 15.83 -0.13 -2.72
CA PRO A 177 15.21 0.32 -1.47
C PRO A 177 13.69 0.03 -1.46
N ALA A 178 13.07 0.06 -0.28
CA ALA A 178 11.62 0.06 -0.12
C ALA A 178 11.11 1.52 -0.18
N SER A 179 10.86 2.03 -1.38
CA SER A 179 10.43 3.41 -1.62
C SER A 179 9.05 3.76 -1.05
N GLU A 180 8.26 2.74 -0.75
CA GLU A 180 6.93 2.83 -0.14
C GLU A 180 6.98 2.85 1.40
N ALA A 181 8.16 2.66 2.00
CA ALA A 181 8.32 2.57 3.44
C ALA A 181 8.48 3.95 4.10
N ASP A 182 7.79 4.12 5.22
CA ASP A 182 7.95 5.30 6.09
C ASP A 182 9.16 5.13 7.02
N LEU A 183 9.35 3.92 7.54
CA LEU A 183 10.47 3.53 8.38
C LEU A 183 11.24 2.40 7.71
N VAL A 184 12.57 2.55 7.61
CA VAL A 184 13.45 1.52 7.03
C VAL A 184 14.55 1.17 8.03
N PHE A 185 14.62 -0.09 8.42
CA PHE A 185 15.63 -0.61 9.34
C PHE A 185 16.54 -1.62 8.66
N ASP A 186 17.86 -1.40 8.75
CA ASP A 186 18.88 -2.29 8.19
C ASP A 186 19.32 -3.34 9.21
N VAL A 187 19.06 -4.62 8.91
CA VAL A 187 19.45 -5.77 9.74
C VAL A 187 20.61 -6.58 9.14
N ARG A 188 21.37 -6.00 8.19
CA ARG A 188 22.53 -6.67 7.56
C ARG A 188 23.72 -6.90 8.50
N CYS A 189 23.78 -6.17 9.61
CA CYS A 189 24.84 -6.30 10.62
C CYS A 189 24.76 -7.61 11.44
N LEU A 190 23.63 -8.33 11.39
CA LEU A 190 23.42 -9.56 12.16
C LEU A 190 24.04 -10.80 11.51
N PRO A 191 24.34 -11.87 12.28
CA PRO A 191 24.84 -13.15 11.75
C PRO A 191 24.00 -13.69 10.60
N ASN A 192 24.67 -14.11 9.52
CA ASN A 192 24.02 -14.40 8.26
C ASN A 192 23.70 -15.91 8.10
N PRO A 193 22.42 -16.33 8.10
CA PRO A 193 22.04 -17.73 7.98
C PRO A 193 22.41 -18.35 6.62
N PHE A 194 22.72 -17.51 5.63
CA PHE A 194 23.08 -17.95 4.27
C PHE A 194 24.31 -18.88 4.22
N TYR A 195 25.22 -18.77 5.19
CA TYR A 195 26.43 -19.59 5.25
C TYR A 195 26.20 -20.98 5.85
N ILE A 196 25.01 -21.24 6.39
CA ILE A 196 24.62 -22.54 6.94
C ILE A 196 23.87 -23.31 5.86
N LYS A 197 24.42 -24.46 5.47
CA LYS A 197 23.95 -25.24 4.31
C LYS A 197 22.48 -25.62 4.44
N GLU A 198 22.06 -25.95 5.66
CA GLU A 198 20.71 -26.39 6.03
C GLU A 198 19.69 -25.25 6.02
N LEU A 199 20.14 -24.00 6.26
CA LEU A 199 19.27 -22.82 6.34
C LEU A 199 19.24 -22.01 5.04
N LYS A 200 20.27 -22.14 4.19
CA LYS A 200 20.47 -21.34 2.97
C LYS A 200 19.26 -21.27 2.04
N PHE A 201 18.51 -22.37 1.93
CA PHE A 201 17.36 -22.46 1.04
C PHE A 201 16.02 -22.15 1.72
N LYS A 202 16.01 -22.09 3.06
CA LYS A 202 14.83 -21.79 3.88
C LYS A 202 14.58 -20.28 3.94
N THR A 203 13.49 -19.86 4.56
CA THR A 203 13.12 -18.44 4.67
C THR A 203 12.91 -18.07 6.13
N GLY A 204 12.95 -16.77 6.45
CA GLY A 204 12.68 -16.27 7.80
C GLY A 204 11.23 -16.45 8.28
N ILE A 205 10.37 -17.10 7.50
CA ILE A 205 9.05 -17.58 7.97
C ILE A 205 9.22 -18.88 8.76
N THR A 206 10.18 -19.74 8.36
CA THR A 206 10.40 -21.04 8.99
C THR A 206 11.03 -20.90 10.38
N SER A 207 10.55 -21.69 11.35
CA SER A 207 11.03 -21.66 12.73
C SER A 207 12.54 -21.82 12.83
N GLU A 208 13.14 -22.72 12.06
CA GLU A 208 14.59 -22.98 12.11
C GLU A 208 15.44 -21.75 11.75
N VAL A 209 14.99 -20.95 10.77
CA VAL A 209 15.69 -19.70 10.42
C VAL A 209 15.42 -18.64 11.48
N GLN A 210 14.18 -18.54 11.99
CA GLN A 210 13.84 -17.61 13.06
C GLN A 210 14.65 -17.88 14.32
N GLU A 211 14.70 -19.13 14.77
CA GLU A 211 15.48 -19.61 15.91
C GLU A 211 16.96 -19.32 15.73
N TYR A 212 17.54 -19.64 14.57
CA TYR A 212 18.94 -19.29 14.31
C TYR A 212 19.19 -17.78 14.39
N VAL A 213 18.38 -16.97 13.71
CA VAL A 213 18.54 -15.51 13.72
C VAL A 213 18.39 -14.96 15.15
N MET A 214 17.44 -15.48 15.92
CA MET A 214 17.13 -15.02 17.28
C MET A 214 17.97 -15.69 18.38
N SER A 215 18.77 -16.72 18.08
CA SER A 215 19.70 -17.35 19.02
C SER A 215 20.84 -16.42 19.46
N TRP A 216 21.08 -15.36 18.69
CA TRP A 216 22.17 -14.43 18.94
C TRP A 216 21.75 -13.29 19.87
N PRO A 217 22.53 -12.98 20.93
CA PRO A 217 22.21 -11.90 21.85
C PRO A 217 22.01 -10.55 21.16
N GLN A 218 22.86 -10.21 20.17
CA GLN A 218 22.72 -8.97 19.41
C GLN A 218 21.41 -8.88 18.60
N SER A 219 20.85 -10.01 18.14
CA SER A 219 19.57 -10.01 17.43
C SER A 219 18.41 -9.74 18.38
N GLN A 220 18.44 -10.36 19.56
CA GLN A 220 17.42 -10.15 20.60
C GLN A 220 17.42 -8.70 21.09
N GLU A 221 18.61 -8.15 21.38
CA GLU A 221 18.76 -6.77 21.83
C GLU A 221 18.34 -5.77 20.75
N LEU A 222 18.69 -6.02 19.48
CA LEU A 222 18.22 -5.17 18.38
C LEU A 222 16.70 -5.22 18.24
N LEU A 223 16.09 -6.41 18.29
CA LEU A 223 14.63 -6.54 18.20
C LEU A 223 13.94 -5.76 19.33
N LYS A 224 14.46 -5.86 20.57
CA LYS A 224 13.94 -5.12 21.71
C LYS A 224 13.98 -3.61 21.48
N LYS A 225 15.12 -3.07 21.00
CA LYS A 225 15.25 -1.63 20.70
C LYS A 225 14.35 -1.18 19.57
N LEU A 226 14.20 -2.01 18.54
CA LEU A 226 13.30 -1.71 17.42
C LEU A 226 11.84 -1.67 17.88
N ILE A 227 11.41 -2.65 18.68
CA ILE A 227 10.06 -2.66 19.24
C ILE A 227 9.80 -1.44 20.11
N ASP A 228 10.71 -1.12 21.04
CA ASP A 228 10.61 0.06 21.92
C ASP A 228 10.47 1.37 21.11
N LEU A 229 11.30 1.53 20.07
CA LEU A 229 11.21 2.67 19.17
C LEU A 229 9.90 2.69 18.38
N ILE A 230 9.46 1.55 17.83
CA ILE A 230 8.22 1.46 17.05
C ILE A 230 7.01 1.80 17.94
N ASP A 231 6.95 1.25 19.14
CA ASP A 231 5.88 1.52 20.10
C ASP A 231 5.85 2.99 20.52
N PHE A 232 7.02 3.63 20.66
CA PHE A 232 7.13 5.07 20.89
C PHE A 232 6.62 5.91 19.70
N LEU A 233 6.93 5.51 18.47
CA LEU A 233 6.59 6.28 17.26
C LEU A 233 5.11 6.14 16.86
N ILE A 234 4.49 4.99 17.07
CA ILE A 234 3.11 4.73 16.63
C ILE A 234 2.12 5.80 17.13
N PRO A 235 2.05 6.14 18.42
CA PRO A 235 1.16 7.20 18.91
C PRO A 235 1.43 8.57 18.29
N LEU A 236 2.69 8.88 17.96
CA LEU A 236 3.07 10.15 17.33
C LEU A 236 2.53 10.22 15.89
N TYR A 237 2.66 9.15 15.11
CA TYR A 237 2.08 9.07 13.77
C TYR A 237 0.54 9.10 13.79
N VAL A 238 -0.06 8.46 14.79
CA VAL A 238 -1.52 8.52 15.00
C VAL A 238 -1.95 9.96 15.29
N ALA A 239 -1.23 10.68 16.16
CA ALA A 239 -1.52 12.08 16.49
C ALA A 239 -1.30 13.03 15.30
N GLU A 240 -0.34 12.73 14.42
CA GLU A 240 -0.14 13.41 13.14
C GLU A 240 -1.32 13.21 12.17
N GLY A 241 -2.21 12.25 12.45
CA GLY A 241 -3.36 11.93 11.60
C GLY A 241 -3.02 10.93 10.47
N LYS A 242 -1.90 10.21 10.60
CA LYS A 242 -1.47 9.25 9.59
C LYS A 242 -2.40 8.04 9.55
N SER A 243 -2.96 7.75 8.38
CA SER A 243 -3.89 6.64 8.19
C SER A 243 -3.18 5.29 7.97
N GLN A 244 -1.93 5.31 7.47
CA GLN A 244 -1.12 4.12 7.23
C GLN A 244 0.36 4.35 7.57
N LEU A 245 1.00 3.38 8.21
CA LEU A 245 2.44 3.36 8.51
C LEU A 245 3.09 2.10 7.91
N VAL A 246 4.09 2.27 7.05
CA VAL A 246 4.84 1.17 6.45
C VAL A 246 6.21 1.03 7.11
N ILE A 247 6.45 -0.11 7.77
CA ILE A 247 7.68 -0.43 8.50
C ILE A 247 8.45 -1.51 7.74
N ALA A 248 9.58 -1.17 7.14
CA ALA A 248 10.37 -2.06 6.30
C ALA A 248 11.66 -2.53 6.98
N MET A 249 11.87 -3.85 6.99
CA MET A 249 13.09 -4.52 7.41
C MET A 249 13.92 -4.91 6.19
N GLY A 250 15.18 -4.48 6.14
CA GLY A 250 16.08 -4.71 5.02
C GLY A 250 17.24 -5.63 5.37
N CYS A 251 17.46 -6.67 4.56
CA CYS A 251 18.72 -7.42 4.58
C CYS A 251 19.30 -7.48 3.16
N THR A 252 20.43 -8.16 2.93
CA THR A 252 21.02 -8.18 1.57
C THR A 252 20.09 -8.82 0.55
N GLY A 253 19.55 -10.01 0.87
CA GLY A 253 18.78 -10.82 -0.09
C GLY A 253 17.28 -10.89 0.16
N GLY A 254 16.75 -10.27 1.22
CA GLY A 254 15.31 -10.25 1.50
C GLY A 254 14.67 -11.57 1.92
N LYS A 255 15.46 -12.58 2.32
CA LYS A 255 14.99 -13.98 2.51
C LYS A 255 15.01 -14.49 3.95
N HIS A 256 16.01 -14.10 4.76
CA HIS A 256 16.24 -14.68 6.09
C HIS A 256 16.03 -13.65 7.22
N ARG A 257 17.04 -12.80 7.46
CA ARG A 257 17.08 -11.84 8.58
C ARG A 257 15.95 -10.83 8.53
N SER A 258 15.75 -10.17 7.39
CA SER A 258 14.68 -9.17 7.26
C SER A 258 13.28 -9.77 7.38
N VAL A 259 13.07 -10.96 6.80
CA VAL A 259 11.80 -11.71 6.93
C VAL A 259 11.54 -12.03 8.40
N THR A 260 12.55 -12.54 9.12
CA THR A 260 12.44 -12.85 10.55
C THR A 260 12.07 -11.61 11.37
N PHE A 261 12.76 -10.49 11.16
CA PHE A 261 12.48 -9.27 11.90
C PHE A 261 11.10 -8.67 11.57
N ALA A 262 10.68 -8.72 10.30
CA ALA A 262 9.35 -8.26 9.91
C ALA A 262 8.24 -9.09 10.56
N GLU A 263 8.41 -10.42 10.61
CA GLU A 263 7.50 -11.35 11.30
C GLU A 263 7.42 -11.07 12.80
N MET A 264 8.56 -10.85 13.46
CA MET A 264 8.60 -10.60 14.90
C MET A 264 7.92 -9.27 15.28
N VAL A 265 8.16 -8.20 14.51
CA VAL A 265 7.48 -6.91 14.71
C VAL A 265 5.99 -7.04 14.40
N TYR A 266 5.62 -7.75 13.34
CA TYR A 266 4.22 -8.02 13.02
C TYR A 266 3.50 -8.72 14.18
N ARG A 267 4.08 -9.79 14.74
CA ARG A 267 3.50 -10.54 15.87
C ARG A 267 3.34 -9.66 17.11
N HIS A 268 4.36 -8.88 17.46
CA HIS A 268 4.29 -7.93 18.59
C HIS A 268 3.12 -6.95 18.42
N LEU A 269 2.97 -6.34 17.25
CA LEU A 269 1.89 -5.38 16.99
C LEU A 269 0.51 -6.06 16.97
N LEU A 270 0.44 -7.31 16.47
CA LEU A 270 -0.78 -8.11 16.48
C LEU A 270 -1.22 -8.42 17.91
N ASP A 271 -0.29 -8.80 18.79
CA ASP A 271 -0.54 -9.06 20.22
C ASP A 271 -1.02 -7.80 20.97
N GLN A 272 -0.67 -6.61 20.47
CA GLN A 272 -1.16 -5.31 20.96
C GLN A 272 -2.52 -4.91 20.37
N ASN A 273 -3.22 -5.82 19.66
CA ASN A 273 -4.48 -5.56 18.95
C ASN A 273 -4.40 -4.38 17.96
N ARG A 274 -3.22 -4.12 17.36
CA ARG A 274 -3.09 -3.13 16.29
C ARG A 274 -3.59 -3.73 14.98
N LYS A 275 -4.15 -2.87 14.11
CA LYS A 275 -4.44 -3.23 12.72
C LYS A 275 -3.13 -3.34 11.96
N VAL A 276 -2.62 -4.55 11.78
CA VAL A 276 -1.30 -4.80 11.18
C VAL A 276 -1.35 -5.86 10.09
N THR A 277 -0.56 -5.68 9.03
CA THR A 277 -0.33 -6.67 7.96
C THR A 277 1.16 -6.95 7.80
N VAL A 278 1.52 -8.10 7.23
CA VAL A 278 2.91 -8.43 6.86
C VAL A 278 3.05 -8.81 5.39
N ASN A 279 4.11 -8.35 4.73
CA ASN A 279 4.45 -8.75 3.36
C ASN A 279 5.96 -8.95 3.15
N HIS A 280 6.35 -9.93 2.35
CA HIS A 280 7.76 -10.22 2.05
C HIS A 280 8.08 -10.06 0.56
N ARG A 281 8.58 -8.87 0.20
CA ARG A 281 8.76 -8.42 -1.19
C ARG A 281 9.65 -9.33 -2.05
N ASP A 282 10.73 -9.84 -1.45
CA ASP A 282 11.81 -10.53 -2.16
C ASP A 282 12.03 -11.97 -1.68
N ILE A 283 11.10 -12.54 -0.92
CA ILE A 283 11.28 -13.84 -0.25
C ILE A 283 11.47 -15.02 -1.23
N SER A 284 10.92 -14.89 -2.43
CA SER A 284 10.94 -15.89 -3.50
C SER A 284 11.99 -15.62 -4.59
N LYS A 285 12.80 -14.56 -4.45
CA LYS A 285 13.80 -14.14 -5.46
C LYS A 285 15.21 -14.68 -5.22
#